data_AF-A0AAD1SF79-F1
#
_entry.id   AF-A0AAD1SF79-F1
#
_cell.length_a   1.000
_cell.length_b   1.000
_cell.length_c   1.000
_cell.angle_alpha   90.00
_cell.angle_beta   90.00
_cell.angle_gamma   90.00
#
_symmetry.space_group_name_H-M   'P 1'
#
loop_
_entity.id
_entity.type
_entity.pdbx_description
1 polymer ?
#
loop_
_entity_poly.entity_id
_entity_poly.type
_entity_poly.pdbx_seq_one_letter_code
_entity_poly.pdbx_strand_id
1 'polypeptide(L)'
;MKRKWLEKVKKVEELEVQYKRHPISLPYKPKLGKPWQPTSIWKLFPRLAIAFNYAKTCKEDVHVFALETVIGDTERRLYLVTTYTEFWFYYVKHRKSLAHCYEVIPADTVCKLYFDLEFYIPTNPSADGKNMVALVIEFFIKKLQEIYNIKCSADCVLNLDSSTEEKFSRHLIFVLPNTAFKDNIHVGNFVKSALQPVLLSAELQFCKANSVYGDTDSTLTTKRATPSDNIGDIVNVIQQTEEESALSSLIVKDKNGRKQLFIDLEVIKGNIEDINIRGWIQKGITNIHEIIDRK
;
A
#
# COMPACT_ATOMS: atom_id res chain seq x y z
N MET A 1 -46.41 -15.45 -7.06
CA MET A 1 -45.73 -15.82 -5.79
C MET A 1 -44.45 -16.63 -5.97
N LYS A 2 -44.41 -17.71 -6.78
CA LYS A 2 -43.20 -18.56 -6.98
C LYS A 2 -41.93 -17.82 -7.43
N ARG A 3 -42.01 -16.93 -8.42
CA ARG A 3 -40.85 -16.15 -8.93
C ARG A 3 -40.17 -15.30 -7.84
N LYS A 4 -40.98 -14.62 -7.02
CA LYS A 4 -40.51 -13.75 -5.93
C LYS A 4 -39.80 -14.54 -4.80
N TRP A 5 -40.09 -15.83 -4.68
CA TRP A 5 -39.44 -16.72 -3.72
C TRP A 5 -38.11 -17.24 -4.24
N LEU A 6 -38.05 -17.65 -5.51
CA LEU A 6 -36.81 -18.00 -6.21
C LEU A 6 -35.77 -16.87 -6.19
N GLU A 7 -36.21 -15.63 -6.44
CA GLU A 7 -35.33 -14.45 -6.34
C GLU A 7 -34.79 -14.23 -4.93
N LYS A 8 -35.61 -14.46 -3.90
CA LYS A 8 -35.17 -14.37 -2.49
C LYS A 8 -34.14 -15.44 -2.15
N VAL A 9 -34.35 -16.68 -2.59
CA VAL A 9 -33.40 -17.78 -2.36
C VAL A 9 -32.07 -17.46 -3.01
N LYS A 10 -32.08 -17.06 -4.29
CA LYS A 10 -30.86 -16.67 -5.01
C LYS A 10 -30.11 -15.55 -4.27
N LYS A 11 -30.84 -14.55 -3.78
CA LYS A 11 -30.25 -13.44 -3.02
C LYS A 11 -29.64 -13.91 -1.69
N VAL A 12 -30.24 -14.90 -1.02
CA VAL A 12 -29.70 -15.51 0.20
C VAL A 12 -28.46 -16.34 -0.09
N GLU A 13 -28.43 -17.11 -1.18
CA GLU A 13 -27.25 -17.87 -1.62
C GLU A 13 -26.10 -16.94 -2.02
N GLU A 14 -26.39 -15.86 -2.74
CA GLU A 14 -25.42 -14.81 -3.05
C GLU A 14 -24.86 -14.17 -1.79
N LEU A 15 -25.72 -13.85 -0.80
CA LEU A 15 -25.30 -13.35 0.50
C LEU A 15 -24.49 -14.38 1.30
N GLU A 16 -24.83 -15.66 1.25
CA GLU A 16 -24.08 -16.71 1.92
C GLU A 16 -22.68 -16.85 1.33
N VAL A 17 -22.54 -16.85 0.00
CA VAL A 17 -21.23 -16.83 -0.68
C VAL A 17 -20.47 -15.57 -0.31
N GLN A 18 -21.16 -14.42 -0.25
CA GLN A 18 -20.56 -13.16 0.15
C GLN A 18 -20.06 -13.21 1.60
N TYR A 19 -20.83 -13.76 2.54
CA TYR A 19 -20.47 -13.87 3.95
C TYR A 19 -19.45 -14.97 4.24
N LYS A 20 -19.42 -16.04 3.44
CA LYS A 20 -18.31 -17.02 3.48
C LYS A 20 -17.00 -16.39 3.03
N ARG A 21 -17.05 -15.47 2.06
CA ARG A 21 -15.89 -14.69 1.59
C ARG A 21 -15.56 -13.51 2.51
N HIS A 22 -16.55 -12.96 3.20
CA HIS A 22 -16.47 -11.76 4.03
C HIS A 22 -17.32 -11.96 5.30
N PRO A 23 -16.83 -12.71 6.29
CA PRO A 23 -17.61 -13.05 7.48
C PRO A 23 -18.13 -11.79 8.19
N ILE A 24 -19.43 -11.80 8.53
CA ILE A 24 -20.02 -10.73 9.33
C ILE A 24 -19.42 -10.82 10.73
N SER A 25 -18.73 -9.78 11.17
CA SER A 25 -18.19 -9.77 12.52
C SER A 25 -19.30 -9.68 13.56
N LEU A 26 -19.02 -10.23 14.74
CA LEU A 26 -19.86 -9.98 15.90
C LEU A 26 -19.90 -8.46 16.19
N PRO A 27 -21.07 -7.88 16.52
CA PRO A 27 -21.15 -6.49 16.93
C PRO A 27 -20.24 -6.26 18.13
N TYR A 28 -19.44 -5.19 18.10
CA TYR A 28 -18.65 -4.79 19.26
C TYR A 28 -19.57 -4.64 20.48
N LYS A 29 -19.32 -5.43 21.52
CA LYS A 29 -20.02 -5.33 22.80
C LYS A 29 -19.14 -4.49 23.72
N PRO A 30 -19.50 -3.22 24.01
CA PRO A 30 -18.75 -2.43 24.97
C PRO A 30 -18.67 -3.19 26.29
N LYS A 31 -17.45 -3.53 26.70
CA LYS A 31 -17.18 -4.18 27.98
C LYS A 31 -17.42 -3.13 29.07
N LEU A 32 -18.61 -3.12 29.66
CA LEU A 32 -18.81 -2.43 30.95
C LEU A 32 -17.93 -3.15 31.96
N GLY A 33 -17.14 -2.40 32.74
CA GLY A 33 -16.15 -2.89 33.70
C GLY A 33 -16.71 -3.80 34.79
N LYS A 34 -17.12 -5.01 34.41
CA LYS A 34 -17.47 -6.08 35.32
C LYS A 34 -16.17 -6.57 35.96
N PRO A 35 -16.12 -6.75 37.29
CA PRO A 35 -14.89 -7.14 38.01
C PRO A 35 -14.21 -8.41 37.47
N TRP A 36 -14.97 -9.29 36.83
CA TRP A 36 -14.51 -10.57 36.28
C TRP A 36 -14.16 -10.53 34.78
N GLN A 37 -14.37 -9.39 34.11
CA GLN A 37 -14.00 -9.22 32.70
C GLN A 37 -12.65 -8.49 32.61
N PRO A 38 -11.74 -8.89 31.71
CA PRO A 38 -10.50 -8.16 31.49
C PRO A 38 -10.83 -6.72 31.05
N THR A 39 -10.13 -5.76 31.63
CA THR A 39 -10.29 -4.33 31.33
C THR A 39 -9.97 -4.06 29.86
N SER A 40 -10.78 -3.23 29.21
CA SER A 40 -10.45 -2.71 27.88
C SER A 40 -9.07 -2.08 27.84
N ILE A 41 -8.26 -2.47 26.86
CA ILE A 41 -6.87 -2.04 26.73
C ILE A 41 -6.87 -0.77 25.89
N TRP A 42 -6.76 0.37 26.55
CA TRP A 42 -6.61 1.67 25.89
C TRP A 42 -5.55 2.48 26.64
N LYS A 43 -4.28 2.32 26.26
CA LYS A 43 -3.13 2.90 26.98
C LYS A 43 -2.28 3.77 26.07
N LEU A 44 -1.98 4.98 26.51
CA LEU A 44 -1.13 5.94 25.79
C LEU A 44 0.28 5.97 26.37
N PHE A 45 1.26 6.06 25.48
CA PHE A 45 2.68 6.11 25.82
C PHE A 45 3.36 7.25 25.05
N PRO A 46 4.34 7.94 25.66
CA PRO A 46 5.09 9.01 24.99
C PRO A 46 6.21 8.50 24.09
N ARG A 47 6.60 7.22 24.19
CA ARG A 47 7.72 6.63 23.46
C ARG A 47 7.34 5.28 22.86
N LEU A 48 7.69 5.06 21.60
CA LEU A 48 7.36 3.85 20.84
C LEU A 48 7.89 2.58 21.52
N ALA A 49 9.13 2.61 22.00
CA ALA A 49 9.75 1.46 22.68
C ALA A 49 8.97 1.03 23.93
N ILE A 50 8.40 1.99 24.68
CA ILE A 50 7.61 1.69 25.88
C ILE A 50 6.26 1.08 25.48
N ALA A 51 5.64 1.60 24.42
CA ALA A 51 4.40 1.05 23.88
C ALA A 51 4.58 -0.41 23.44
N PHE A 52 5.67 -0.72 22.71
CA PHE A 52 5.97 -2.10 22.32
C PHE A 52 6.28 -3.02 23.50
N ASN A 53 7.02 -2.53 24.50
CA ASN A 53 7.27 -3.33 25.70
C ASN A 53 5.97 -3.65 26.44
N TYR A 54 5.03 -2.70 26.51
CA TYR A 54 3.71 -2.96 27.08
C TYR A 54 2.86 -3.90 26.21
N ALA A 55 2.89 -3.75 24.87
CA ALA A 55 2.19 -4.66 23.97
C ALA A 55 2.65 -6.12 24.18
N LYS A 56 3.96 -6.35 24.38
CA LYS A 56 4.52 -7.67 24.66
C LYS A 56 4.06 -8.29 26.00
N THR A 57 3.63 -7.49 26.97
CA THR A 57 3.11 -8.01 28.26
C THR A 57 1.61 -8.28 28.23
N CYS A 58 0.91 -7.85 27.17
CA CYS A 58 -0.51 -8.09 27.02
C CYS A 58 -0.79 -9.55 26.60
N LYS A 59 -1.84 -10.13 27.16
CA LYS A 59 -2.34 -11.46 26.75
C LYS A 59 -3.30 -11.40 25.56
N GLU A 60 -3.93 -10.25 25.37
CA GLU A 60 -4.82 -9.98 24.24
C GLU A 60 -4.00 -9.56 23.02
N ASP A 61 -4.55 -9.80 21.83
CA ASP A 61 -3.96 -9.36 20.58
C ASP A 61 -4.09 -7.85 20.43
N VAL A 62 -3.04 -7.14 20.83
CA VAL A 62 -2.97 -5.67 20.88
C VAL A 62 -1.97 -5.15 19.87
N HIS A 63 -2.24 -3.96 19.37
CA HIS A 63 -1.40 -3.30 18.38
C HIS A 63 -1.08 -1.88 18.80
N VAL A 64 -0.04 -1.34 18.18
CA VAL A 64 0.47 -0.01 18.48
C VAL A 64 0.04 0.94 17.37
N PHE A 65 -0.55 2.06 17.76
CA PHE A 65 -0.96 3.13 16.86
C PHE A 65 -0.24 4.42 17.23
N ALA A 66 0.32 5.11 16.25
CA ALA A 66 0.88 6.44 16.40
C ALA A 66 -0.23 7.49 16.20
N LEU A 67 -0.36 8.39 17.15
CA LEU A 67 -1.29 9.51 17.16
C LEU A 67 -0.50 10.81 17.04
N GLU A 68 -0.70 11.53 15.94
CA GLU A 68 -0.19 12.88 15.79
C GLU A 68 -1.17 13.84 16.48
N THR A 69 -0.68 14.53 17.50
CA THR A 69 -1.43 15.52 18.24
C THR A 69 -0.70 16.85 18.19
N VAL A 70 -1.46 17.92 17.97
CA VAL A 70 -0.98 19.28 18.10
C VAL A 70 -1.24 19.70 19.54
N ILE A 71 -0.18 19.89 20.33
CA ILE A 71 -0.27 20.44 21.69
C ILE A 71 0.45 21.79 21.67
N GLY A 72 -0.34 22.88 21.62
CA GLY A 72 0.17 24.23 21.37
C GLY A 72 0.69 24.35 19.93
N ASP A 73 1.87 24.98 19.75
CA ASP A 73 2.55 25.09 18.45
C ASP A 73 3.47 23.90 18.13
N THR A 74 3.51 22.89 19.00
CA THR A 74 4.35 21.71 18.81
C THR A 74 3.53 20.49 18.43
N GLU A 75 3.85 19.92 17.26
CA GLU A 75 3.40 18.59 16.88
C GLU A 75 4.13 17.55 17.73
N ARG A 76 3.36 16.70 18.41
CA ARG A 76 3.87 15.62 19.26
C ARG A 76 3.21 14.31 18.86
N ARG A 77 3.98 13.23 18.95
CA ARG A 77 3.51 11.87 18.67
C ARG A 77 3.30 11.11 19.98
N LEU A 78 2.11 10.56 20.16
CA LEU A 78 1.77 9.63 21.22
C LEU A 78 1.52 8.25 20.63
N TYR A 79 1.72 7.21 21.43
CA TYR A 79 1.56 5.82 21.00
C TYR A 79 0.45 5.16 21.80
N LEU A 80 -0.64 4.80 21.13
CA LEU A 80 -1.77 4.08 21.70
C LEU A 80 -1.56 2.57 21.55
N VAL A 81 -1.72 1.83 22.64
CA VAL A 81 -1.82 0.36 22.62
C VAL A 81 -3.26 -0.03 22.90
N THR A 82 -3.87 -0.72 21.95
CA THR A 82 -5.25 -1.23 22.04
C THR A 82 -5.47 -2.38 21.05
N THR A 83 -6.61 -3.05 21.14
CA THR A 83 -7.03 -4.03 20.12
C THR A 83 -7.66 -3.31 18.93
N TYR A 84 -7.65 -3.92 17.74
CA TYR A 84 -8.36 -3.34 16.59
C TYR A 84 -9.85 -3.08 16.87
N THR A 85 -10.52 -4.01 17.57
CA THR A 85 -11.96 -3.89 17.88
C THR A 85 -12.26 -2.66 18.75
N GLU A 86 -11.43 -2.41 19.76
CA GLU A 86 -11.56 -1.24 20.62
C GLU A 86 -11.17 0.03 19.86
N PHE A 87 -10.07 0.00 19.11
CA PHE A 87 -9.66 1.09 18.22
C PHE A 87 -10.82 1.55 17.34
N TRP A 88 -11.43 0.64 16.58
CA TRP A 88 -12.50 0.97 15.65
C TRP A 88 -13.72 1.58 16.32
N PHE A 89 -14.12 1.03 17.48
CA PHE A 89 -15.26 1.55 18.23
C PHE A 89 -15.09 3.04 18.58
N TYR A 90 -13.91 3.42 19.07
CA TYR A 90 -13.62 4.81 19.40
C TYR A 90 -13.34 5.66 18.16
N TYR A 91 -12.68 5.09 17.14
CA TYR A 91 -12.39 5.76 15.87
C TYR A 91 -13.66 6.25 15.17
N VAL A 92 -14.68 5.38 15.07
CA VAL A 92 -15.97 5.73 14.45
C VAL A 92 -16.67 6.86 15.18
N LYS A 93 -16.55 6.93 16.52
CA LYS A 93 -17.16 7.96 17.36
C LYS A 93 -16.38 9.27 17.39
N HIS A 94 -15.04 9.21 17.36
CA HIS A 94 -14.14 10.33 17.56
C HIS A 94 -13.25 10.58 16.33
N ARG A 95 -13.88 10.57 15.14
CA ARG A 95 -13.17 10.66 13.85
C ARG A 95 -12.21 11.83 13.73
N LYS A 96 -12.57 13.02 14.24
CA LYS A 96 -11.74 14.22 14.16
C LYS A 96 -10.47 14.11 15.01
N SER A 97 -10.60 13.57 16.23
CA SER A 97 -9.48 13.48 17.18
C SER A 97 -8.52 12.35 16.85
N LEU A 98 -9.01 11.26 16.26
CA LEU A 98 -8.20 10.12 15.84
C LEU A 98 -7.85 10.18 14.34
N ALA A 99 -8.07 11.33 13.72
CA ALA A 99 -7.94 11.47 12.29
C ALA A 99 -6.48 11.28 11.83
N HIS A 100 -5.49 11.70 12.61
CA HIS A 100 -4.06 11.54 12.30
C HIS A 100 -3.50 10.35 13.07
N CYS A 101 -4.06 9.17 12.79
CA CYS A 101 -3.70 7.93 13.45
C CYS A 101 -3.15 6.94 12.42
N TYR A 102 -1.98 6.38 12.74
CA TYR A 102 -1.26 5.43 11.91
C TYR A 102 -1.03 4.16 12.69
N GLU A 103 -1.14 3.02 12.04
CA GLU A 103 -0.68 1.78 12.63
C GLU A 103 0.84 1.69 12.53
N VAL A 104 1.48 1.26 13.62
CA VAL A 104 2.93 1.01 13.62
C VAL A 104 3.16 -0.48 13.41
N ILE A 105 3.73 -0.85 12.27
CA ILE A 105 4.12 -2.23 12.00
C ILE A 105 5.44 -2.49 12.74
N PRO A 106 5.48 -3.45 13.68
CA PRO A 106 6.71 -3.80 14.37
C PRO A 106 7.73 -4.36 13.38
N ALA A 107 9.01 -3.97 13.54
CA ALA A 107 10.10 -4.61 12.81
C ALA A 107 10.09 -6.13 13.04
N ASP A 108 10.57 -6.86 12.03
CA ASP A 108 10.71 -8.32 12.04
C ASP A 108 9.39 -9.09 12.25
N THR A 109 8.26 -8.48 11.89
CA THR A 109 6.95 -9.13 11.92
C THR A 109 6.38 -9.29 10.53
N VAL A 110 5.64 -10.40 10.34
CA VAL A 110 4.95 -10.73 9.09
C VAL A 110 4.07 -9.55 8.69
N CYS A 111 4.22 -9.11 7.45
CA CYS A 111 3.49 -7.97 6.92
C CYS A 111 3.07 -8.22 5.46
N LYS A 112 2.17 -7.37 4.97
CA LYS A 112 1.76 -7.40 3.57
C LYS A 112 2.74 -6.63 2.70
N LEU A 113 2.56 -6.77 1.39
CA LEU A 113 3.05 -5.77 0.46
C LEU A 113 2.18 -4.50 0.56
N TYR A 114 2.82 -3.37 0.78
CA TYR A 114 2.19 -2.06 0.82
C TYR A 114 3.07 -1.03 0.13
N PHE A 115 2.46 0.08 -0.28
CA PHE A 115 3.14 1.20 -0.91
C PHE A 115 2.58 2.50 -0.36
N ASP A 116 3.46 3.46 -0.10
CA ASP A 116 3.10 4.86 0.04
C ASP A 116 3.46 5.58 -1.26
N LEU A 117 2.46 6.23 -1.86
CA LEU A 117 2.53 6.84 -3.17
C LEU A 117 2.24 8.32 -3.04
N GLU A 118 3.22 9.17 -3.35
CA GLU A 118 3.04 10.61 -3.18
C GLU A 118 3.84 11.46 -4.15
N PHE A 119 3.28 12.63 -4.47
CA PHE A 119 3.98 13.71 -5.13
C PHE A 119 3.36 15.06 -4.82
N TYR A 120 4.14 16.12 -5.01
CA TYR A 120 3.68 17.49 -4.86
C TYR A 120 2.98 17.95 -6.13
N ILE A 121 1.69 18.30 -6.04
CA ILE A 121 0.86 18.59 -7.21
C ILE A 121 1.36 19.82 -7.98
N PRO A 122 1.72 20.95 -7.35
CA PRO A 122 2.12 22.16 -8.07
C PRO A 122 3.37 22.01 -8.95
N THR A 123 4.32 21.12 -8.59
CA THR A 123 5.51 20.87 -9.41
C THR A 123 5.30 19.78 -10.46
N ASN A 124 4.15 19.11 -10.45
CA ASN A 124 3.77 18.01 -11.36
C ASN A 124 2.37 18.22 -11.96
N PRO A 125 2.09 19.36 -12.62
CA PRO A 125 0.74 19.69 -13.09
C PRO A 125 0.21 18.76 -14.20
N SER A 126 1.11 18.06 -14.90
CA SER A 126 0.76 17.11 -15.97
C SER A 126 0.68 15.66 -15.49
N ALA A 127 0.93 15.39 -14.20
CA ALA A 127 0.93 14.03 -13.68
C ALA A 127 -0.50 13.52 -13.47
N ASP A 128 -0.84 12.40 -14.13
CA ASP A 128 -2.07 11.67 -13.85
C ASP A 128 -1.84 10.64 -12.74
N GLY A 129 -2.01 11.08 -11.49
CA GLY A 129 -1.82 10.22 -10.33
C GLY A 129 -2.75 8.99 -10.31
N LYS A 130 -3.93 9.04 -10.95
CA LYS A 130 -4.81 7.85 -11.02
C LYS A 130 -4.22 6.79 -11.94
N ASN A 131 -3.73 7.20 -13.11
CA ASN A 131 -3.08 6.30 -14.05
C ASN A 131 -1.77 5.75 -13.47
N MET A 132 -0.95 6.59 -12.83
CA MET A 132 0.29 6.14 -12.17
C MET A 132 0.03 5.06 -11.11
N VAL A 133 -1.04 5.20 -10.32
CA VAL A 133 -1.44 4.17 -9.34
C VAL A 133 -1.84 2.86 -10.02
N ALA A 134 -2.59 2.93 -11.13
CA ALA A 134 -2.97 1.74 -11.89
C ALA A 134 -1.74 1.01 -12.43
N LEU A 135 -0.77 1.75 -12.97
CA LEU A 135 0.50 1.21 -13.44
C LEU A 135 1.31 0.53 -12.31
N VAL A 136 1.38 1.14 -11.13
CA VAL A 136 2.04 0.52 -9.95
C VAL A 136 1.34 -0.80 -9.60
N ILE A 137 0.01 -0.82 -9.54
CA ILE A 137 -0.75 -2.03 -9.22
C ILE A 137 -0.49 -3.13 -10.23
N GLU A 138 -0.63 -2.85 -11.52
CA GLU A 138 -0.42 -3.84 -12.59
C GLU A 138 1.00 -4.37 -12.62
N PHE A 139 1.99 -3.48 -12.47
CA PHE A 139 3.40 -3.86 -12.43
C PHE A 139 3.70 -4.83 -11.28
N PHE A 140 3.25 -4.52 -10.07
CA PHE A 140 3.53 -5.38 -8.92
C PHE A 140 2.71 -6.67 -8.92
N ILE A 141 1.50 -6.68 -9.50
CA ILE A 141 0.77 -7.94 -9.76
C ILE A 141 1.60 -8.84 -10.68
N LYS A 142 2.15 -8.30 -11.77
CA LYS A 142 3.01 -9.05 -12.70
C LYS A 142 4.27 -9.58 -11.99
N LYS A 143 4.95 -8.75 -11.19
CA LYS A 143 6.16 -9.16 -10.46
C LYS A 143 5.89 -10.20 -9.38
N LEU A 144 4.75 -10.14 -8.70
CA LEU A 144 4.33 -11.19 -7.76
C LEU A 144 4.11 -12.54 -8.47
N GLN A 145 3.54 -12.52 -9.66
CA GLN A 145 3.35 -13.72 -10.47
C GLN A 145 4.68 -14.27 -11.02
N GLU A 146 5.58 -13.41 -11.48
CA GLU A 146 6.88 -13.83 -12.05
C GLU A 146 7.82 -14.44 -11.00
N ILE A 147 7.94 -13.79 -9.83
CA ILE A 147 8.95 -14.14 -8.83
C ILE A 147 8.44 -15.22 -7.88
N TYR A 148 7.16 -15.16 -7.50
CA TYR A 148 6.59 -16.03 -6.48
C TYR A 148 5.43 -16.90 -6.97
N ASN A 149 5.04 -16.80 -8.25
CA ASN A 149 3.89 -17.51 -8.81
C ASN A 149 2.57 -17.22 -8.07
N ILE A 150 2.43 -15.99 -7.56
CA ILE A 150 1.22 -15.53 -6.86
C ILE A 150 0.30 -14.82 -7.85
N LYS A 151 -0.84 -15.44 -8.15
CA LYS A 151 -1.89 -14.86 -8.99
C LYS A 151 -2.82 -13.98 -8.15
N CYS A 152 -2.93 -12.70 -8.51
CA CYS A 152 -3.87 -11.76 -7.90
C CYS A 152 -4.40 -10.77 -8.95
N SER A 153 -5.50 -10.09 -8.62
CA SER A 153 -6.07 -8.99 -9.42
C SER A 153 -6.02 -7.68 -8.64
N ALA A 154 -6.37 -6.57 -9.31
CA ALA A 154 -6.50 -5.27 -8.64
C ALA A 154 -7.55 -5.27 -7.51
N ASP A 155 -8.48 -6.23 -7.48
CA ASP A 155 -9.47 -6.39 -6.41
C ASP A 155 -8.83 -6.80 -5.08
N CYS A 156 -7.65 -7.41 -5.13
CA CYS A 156 -6.85 -7.73 -3.95
C CYS A 156 -6.11 -6.51 -3.40
N VAL A 157 -6.22 -5.32 -4.00
CA VAL A 157 -5.49 -4.12 -3.58
C VAL A 157 -6.43 -3.10 -2.94
N LEU A 158 -6.19 -2.82 -1.66
CA LEU A 158 -6.83 -1.68 -0.98
C LEU A 158 -6.09 -0.40 -1.39
N ASN A 159 -6.82 0.54 -1.98
CA ASN A 159 -6.31 1.83 -2.43
C ASN A 159 -6.91 2.95 -1.57
N LEU A 160 -6.13 3.50 -0.66
CA LEU A 160 -6.53 4.46 0.35
C LEU A 160 -6.11 5.86 -0.09
N ASP A 161 -7.06 6.78 -0.25
CA ASP A 161 -6.79 8.14 -0.71
C ASP A 161 -6.66 9.11 0.47
N SER A 162 -5.56 9.85 0.51
CA SER A 162 -5.29 10.93 1.47
C SER A 162 -4.82 12.21 0.77
N SER A 163 -5.12 12.34 -0.52
CA SER A 163 -4.73 13.50 -1.33
C SER A 163 -5.39 14.79 -0.83
N THR A 164 -4.64 15.88 -0.91
CA THR A 164 -5.09 17.26 -0.67
C THR A 164 -4.96 18.08 -1.97
N GLU A 165 -5.31 19.36 -1.92
CA GLU A 165 -5.11 20.26 -3.07
C GLU A 165 -3.63 20.46 -3.41
N GLU A 166 -2.73 20.29 -2.44
CA GLU A 166 -1.29 20.50 -2.61
C GLU A 166 -0.51 19.20 -2.83
N LYS A 167 -0.99 18.09 -2.27
CA LYS A 167 -0.25 16.82 -2.24
C LYS A 167 -1.13 15.68 -2.74
N PHE A 168 -0.66 14.97 -3.75
CA PHE A 168 -1.20 13.66 -4.08
C PHE A 168 -0.63 12.65 -3.08
N SER A 169 -1.47 11.85 -2.44
CA SER A 169 -1.05 10.86 -1.44
C SER A 169 -2.01 9.69 -1.43
N ARG A 170 -1.50 8.48 -1.67
CA ARG A 170 -2.26 7.24 -1.63
C ARG A 170 -1.47 6.11 -1.02
N HIS A 171 -2.11 5.32 -0.16
CA HIS A 171 -1.54 4.07 0.33
C HIS A 171 -2.17 2.88 -0.41
N LEU A 172 -1.34 1.97 -0.90
CA LEU A 172 -1.77 0.69 -1.44
C LEU A 172 -1.45 -0.43 -0.45
N ILE A 173 -2.38 -1.36 -0.25
CA ILE A 173 -2.16 -2.54 0.58
C ILE A 173 -2.64 -3.76 -0.19
N PHE A 174 -1.73 -4.69 -0.50
CA PHE A 174 -2.03 -5.93 -1.20
C PHE A 174 -2.52 -6.98 -0.21
N VAL A 175 -3.81 -7.26 -0.28
CA VAL A 175 -4.52 -8.30 0.49
C VAL A 175 -4.45 -9.60 -0.32
N LEU A 176 -3.32 -10.29 -0.19
CA LEU A 176 -3.07 -11.55 -0.88
C LEU A 176 -3.60 -12.73 -0.04
N PRO A 177 -4.38 -13.65 -0.62
CA PRO A 177 -4.92 -14.79 0.13
C PRO A 177 -3.78 -15.73 0.56
N ASN A 178 -3.77 -16.10 1.84
CA ASN A 178 -2.80 -17.05 2.43
C ASN A 178 -1.33 -16.70 2.18
N THR A 179 -1.02 -15.43 1.96
CA THR A 179 0.30 -14.98 1.53
C THR A 179 0.65 -13.70 2.27
N ALA A 180 1.85 -13.67 2.85
CA ALA A 180 2.43 -12.48 3.45
C ALA A 180 3.95 -12.49 3.26
N PHE A 181 4.57 -11.32 3.36
CA PHE A 181 6.02 -11.19 3.44
C PHE A 181 6.48 -11.46 4.86
N LYS A 182 7.68 -12.04 4.99
CA LYS A 182 8.26 -12.38 6.29
C LYS A 182 8.37 -11.18 7.22
N ASP A 183 8.78 -10.04 6.66
CA ASP A 183 8.87 -8.76 7.33
C ASP A 183 8.99 -7.63 6.29
N ASN A 184 8.97 -6.40 6.78
CA ASN A 184 9.09 -5.20 5.97
C ASN A 184 10.43 -5.07 5.23
N ILE A 185 11.51 -5.66 5.76
CA ILE A 185 12.80 -5.67 5.08
C ILE A 185 12.69 -6.52 3.80
N HIS A 186 11.97 -7.65 3.85
CA HIS A 186 11.72 -8.49 2.68
C HIS A 186 10.81 -7.80 1.65
N VAL A 187 9.81 -7.02 2.11
CA VAL A 187 9.02 -6.14 1.22
C VAL A 187 9.96 -5.17 0.49
N GLY A 188 10.87 -4.52 1.22
CA GLY A 188 11.78 -3.53 0.66
C GLY A 188 12.76 -4.11 -0.33
N ASN A 189 13.26 -5.30 -0.06
CA ASN A 189 14.13 -6.02 -0.98
C ASN A 189 13.37 -6.43 -2.24
N PHE A 190 12.15 -6.96 -2.12
CA PHE A 190 11.30 -7.28 -3.26
C PHE A 190 11.03 -6.05 -4.14
N VAL A 191 10.60 -4.94 -3.53
CA VAL A 191 10.31 -3.69 -4.26
C VAL A 191 11.55 -3.16 -4.97
N LYS A 192 12.71 -3.12 -4.30
CA LYS A 192 13.97 -2.69 -4.90
C LYS A 192 14.40 -3.59 -6.05
N SER A 193 14.35 -4.91 -5.87
CA SER A 193 14.71 -5.87 -6.92
C SER A 193 13.75 -5.81 -8.11
N ALA A 194 12.46 -5.58 -7.87
CA ALA A 194 11.48 -5.41 -8.94
C ALA A 194 11.74 -4.13 -9.76
N LEU A 195 12.10 -3.03 -9.09
CA LEU A 195 12.35 -1.74 -9.74
C LEU A 195 13.76 -1.62 -10.35
N GLN A 196 14.76 -2.36 -9.85
CA GLN A 196 16.16 -2.20 -10.25
C GLN A 196 16.41 -2.34 -11.76
N PRO A 197 15.92 -3.39 -12.46
CA PRO A 197 16.15 -3.51 -13.91
C PRO A 197 15.65 -2.29 -14.67
N VAL A 198 14.54 -1.72 -14.20
CA VAL A 198 13.86 -0.64 -14.91
C VAL A 198 14.45 0.72 -14.60
N LEU A 199 14.93 0.94 -13.37
CA LEU A 199 15.68 2.14 -13.01
C LEU A 199 17.00 2.24 -13.79
N LEU A 200 17.71 1.11 -13.95
CA LEU A 200 18.94 1.05 -14.75
C LEU A 200 18.69 1.35 -16.24
N SER A 201 17.62 0.78 -16.80
CA SER A 201 17.24 1.05 -18.20
C SER A 201 16.81 2.51 -18.42
N ALA A 202 16.07 3.11 -17.48
CA ALA A 202 15.69 4.52 -17.56
C ALA A 202 16.93 5.43 -17.55
N GLU A 203 17.90 5.18 -16.65
CA GLU A 203 19.18 5.91 -16.61
C GLU A 203 19.99 5.75 -17.91
N LEU A 204 20.02 4.55 -18.50
CA LEU A 204 20.72 4.28 -19.77
C LEU A 204 20.05 4.97 -20.98
N GLN A 205 18.72 5.11 -20.99
CA GLN A 205 18.00 5.85 -22.04
C GLN A 205 18.26 7.37 -21.94
N PHE A 206 18.42 7.94 -20.73
CA PHE A 206 18.80 9.34 -20.55
C PHE A 206 20.19 9.67 -21.11
N CYS A 207 21.15 8.75 -21.02
CA CYS A 207 22.47 8.95 -21.61
C CYS A 207 22.45 8.96 -23.16
N LYS A 208 21.54 8.19 -23.78
CA LYS A 208 21.38 8.16 -25.23
C LYS A 208 20.64 9.38 -25.77
N ALA A 209 19.65 9.90 -25.05
CA ALA A 209 18.93 11.11 -25.45
C ALA A 209 19.81 12.37 -25.41
N ASN A 210 20.78 12.43 -24.50
CA ASN A 210 21.73 13.55 -24.37
C ASN A 210 22.92 13.49 -25.34
N SER A 211 23.11 12.40 -26.10
CA SER A 211 24.20 12.28 -27.08
C SER A 211 23.77 12.57 -28.54
N VAL A 212 22.53 13.01 -28.77
CA VAL A 212 22.01 13.28 -30.14
C VAL A 212 22.27 14.72 -30.61
N TYR A 213 22.77 15.61 -29.75
CA TYR A 213 23.32 16.91 -30.16
C TYR A 213 24.83 16.93 -29.91
N GLY A 214 25.59 16.40 -30.87
CA GLY A 214 27.04 16.33 -30.72
C GLY A 214 27.71 15.58 -31.87
N ASP A 215 27.82 16.29 -32.97
CA ASP A 215 28.84 16.13 -34.01
C ASP A 215 28.60 15.15 -35.16
N THR A 216 28.86 15.72 -36.32
CA THR A 216 28.78 15.16 -37.67
C THR A 216 29.96 14.23 -37.94
N ASP A 217 29.66 13.22 -38.76
CA ASP A 217 30.56 12.50 -39.67
C ASP A 217 31.04 11.09 -39.26
N SER A 218 31.13 10.25 -40.30
CA SER A 218 31.73 8.91 -40.39
C SER A 218 30.83 7.66 -40.24
N THR A 219 30.34 7.26 -41.41
CA THR A 219 30.40 5.90 -42.00
C THR A 219 29.42 4.81 -41.55
N LEU A 220 28.40 4.65 -42.40
CA LEU A 220 27.58 3.46 -42.66
C LEU A 220 28.34 2.13 -42.50
N THR A 221 27.85 1.25 -41.63
CA THR A 221 27.87 -0.20 -41.88
C THR A 221 26.48 -0.78 -41.60
N THR A 222 25.72 -0.94 -42.68
CA THR A 222 24.48 -1.71 -42.73
C THR A 222 24.78 -3.19 -42.41
N LYS A 223 24.50 -3.64 -41.18
CA LYS A 223 24.34 -5.07 -40.92
C LYS A 223 22.90 -5.47 -41.25
N ARG A 224 22.76 -6.16 -42.39
CA ARG A 224 21.54 -6.85 -42.83
C ARG A 224 21.04 -7.78 -41.72
N ALA A 225 19.74 -7.69 -41.45
CA ALA A 225 18.99 -8.62 -40.62
C ALA A 225 19.08 -10.04 -41.18
N THR A 226 19.35 -11.01 -40.32
CA THR A 226 19.14 -12.44 -40.58
C THR A 226 17.93 -12.92 -39.77
N PRO A 227 17.03 -13.74 -40.34
CA PRO A 227 15.76 -14.11 -39.71
C PRO A 227 15.96 -15.32 -38.77
N SER A 228 16.29 -15.09 -37.51
CA SER A 228 16.20 -16.13 -36.48
C SER A 228 16.02 -15.58 -35.07
N ASP A 229 15.38 -14.42 -34.91
CA ASP A 229 14.99 -13.96 -33.58
C ASP A 229 13.81 -14.81 -33.11
N ASN A 230 14.01 -15.60 -32.06
CA ASN A 230 12.94 -16.37 -31.44
C ASN A 230 11.82 -15.41 -31.04
N ILE A 231 10.57 -15.76 -31.34
CA ILE A 231 9.38 -14.98 -30.98
C ILE A 231 9.38 -14.65 -29.47
N GLY A 232 9.93 -15.54 -28.63
CA GLY A 232 10.11 -15.30 -27.20
C GLY A 232 11.06 -14.13 -26.87
N ASP A 233 12.15 -13.96 -27.62
CA ASP A 233 13.12 -12.87 -27.40
C ASP A 233 12.53 -11.52 -27.86
N ILE A 234 11.77 -11.51 -28.95
CA ILE A 234 11.05 -10.31 -29.42
C ILE A 234 9.97 -9.90 -28.40
N VAL A 235 9.18 -10.85 -27.88
CA VAL A 235 8.15 -10.58 -26.87
C VAL A 235 8.79 -10.07 -25.57
N ASN A 236 9.93 -10.64 -25.16
CA ASN A 236 10.67 -10.18 -23.98
C ASN A 236 11.22 -8.76 -24.17
N VAL A 237 11.76 -8.43 -25.33
CA VAL A 237 12.27 -7.08 -25.65
C VAL A 237 11.10 -6.07 -25.69
N ILE A 238 9.97 -6.41 -26.31
CA ILE A 238 8.79 -5.53 -26.34
C ILE A 238 8.23 -5.31 -24.93
N GLN A 239 8.09 -6.37 -24.13
CA GLN A 239 7.66 -6.25 -22.73
C GLN A 239 8.62 -5.42 -21.88
N GLN A 240 9.94 -5.57 -22.07
CA GLN A 240 10.92 -4.73 -21.40
C GLN A 240 10.77 -3.26 -21.83
N THR A 241 10.56 -2.99 -23.12
CA THR A 241 10.44 -1.62 -23.65
C THR A 241 9.16 -0.92 -23.16
N GLU A 242 8.05 -1.66 -23.06
CA GLU A 242 6.78 -1.16 -22.51
C GLU A 242 6.86 -0.92 -20.99
N GLU A 243 7.49 -1.84 -20.24
CA GLU A 243 7.74 -1.68 -18.80
C GLU A 243 8.64 -0.47 -18.51
N GLU A 244 9.67 -0.25 -19.33
CA GLU A 244 10.58 0.89 -19.23
C GLU A 244 9.86 2.23 -19.47
N SER A 245 9.04 2.31 -20.52
CA SER A 245 8.25 3.51 -20.81
C SER A 245 7.23 3.79 -19.70
N ALA A 246 6.55 2.75 -19.19
CA ALA A 246 5.58 2.87 -18.12
C ALA A 246 6.21 3.36 -16.81
N LEU A 247 7.43 2.94 -16.49
CA LEU A 247 8.07 3.28 -15.21
C LEU A 247 8.80 4.63 -15.24
N SER A 248 9.16 5.15 -16.41
CA SER A 248 9.56 6.56 -16.55
C SER A 248 8.46 7.53 -16.08
N SER A 249 7.19 7.12 -16.20
CA SER A 249 6.04 7.88 -15.71
C SER A 249 5.90 7.91 -14.19
N LEU A 250 6.61 7.03 -13.46
CA LEU A 250 6.66 7.02 -12.01
C LEU A 250 7.70 7.98 -11.43
N ILE A 251 8.42 8.74 -12.28
CA ILE A 251 9.36 9.75 -11.81
C ILE A 251 8.63 11.09 -11.70
N VAL A 252 8.62 11.66 -10.50
CA VAL A 252 7.95 12.92 -10.15
C VAL A 252 8.98 13.94 -9.63
N LYS A 253 8.57 15.19 -9.51
CA LYS A 253 9.39 16.27 -8.94
C LYS A 253 9.01 16.53 -7.49
N ASP A 254 10.01 16.71 -6.63
CA ASP A 254 9.83 17.20 -5.26
C ASP A 254 9.42 18.69 -5.26
N LYS A 255 9.23 19.27 -4.07
CA LYS A 255 8.91 20.70 -3.89
C LYS A 255 9.98 21.65 -4.46
N ASN A 256 11.22 21.16 -4.57
CA ASN A 256 12.37 21.92 -5.04
C ASN A 256 12.68 21.64 -6.53
N GLY A 257 11.83 20.86 -7.21
CA GLY A 257 12.01 20.50 -8.62
C GLY A 257 12.99 19.35 -8.89
N ARG A 258 13.54 18.71 -7.84
CA ARG A 258 14.43 17.55 -7.97
C ARG A 258 13.61 16.31 -8.30
N LYS A 259 14.16 15.41 -9.13
CA LYS A 259 13.49 14.16 -9.48
C LYS A 259 13.49 13.22 -8.27
N GLN A 260 12.36 12.57 -8.02
CA GLN A 260 12.17 11.51 -7.04
C GLN A 260 11.24 10.44 -7.64
N LEU A 261 11.21 9.26 -7.02
CA LEU A 261 10.24 8.22 -7.38
C LEU A 261 8.88 8.56 -6.76
N PHE A 262 7.80 8.21 -7.46
CA PHE A 262 6.43 8.30 -6.97
C PHE A 262 6.15 7.35 -5.80
N ILE A 263 6.84 6.21 -5.78
CA ILE A 263 6.83 5.24 -4.69
C ILE A 263 7.84 5.69 -3.63
N ASP A 264 7.38 5.92 -2.41
CA ASP A 264 8.27 6.20 -1.29
C ASP A 264 8.95 4.91 -0.80
N LEU A 265 10.26 4.80 -1.06
CA LEU A 265 11.08 3.66 -0.66
C LEU A 265 11.62 3.78 0.78
N GLU A 266 11.47 4.94 1.43
CA GLU A 266 11.85 5.15 2.83
C GLU A 266 10.86 4.48 3.78
N VAL A 267 9.59 4.40 3.38
CA VAL A 267 8.53 3.65 4.06
C VAL A 267 8.85 2.15 4.11
N ILE A 268 9.90 1.67 3.44
CA ILE A 268 10.34 0.27 3.47
C ILE A 268 11.69 0.07 4.18
N LYS A 269 12.06 1.02 5.06
CA LYS A 269 13.25 0.94 5.94
C LYS A 269 12.87 1.24 7.40
N GLY A 270 12.91 0.24 8.29
CA GLY A 270 12.81 0.43 9.75
C GLY A 270 11.48 0.00 10.39
N ASN A 271 11.13 0.52 11.58
CA ASN A 271 9.77 0.39 12.10
C ASN A 271 8.88 1.34 11.29
N ILE A 272 7.81 0.82 10.70
CA ILE A 272 7.09 1.57 9.66
C ILE A 272 5.77 2.08 10.22
N GLU A 273 5.56 3.37 10.00
CA GLU A 273 4.33 4.10 10.31
C GLU A 273 3.43 3.98 9.09
N ASP A 274 2.67 2.90 9.05
CA ASP A 274 2.48 2.19 7.80
C ASP A 274 1.22 2.61 7.05
N ILE A 275 0.15 2.96 7.77
CA ILE A 275 -1.14 3.15 7.11
C ILE A 275 -1.96 4.24 7.79
N ASN A 276 -2.23 5.31 7.06
CA ASN A 276 -3.21 6.32 7.46
C ASN A 276 -4.62 5.71 7.53
N ILE A 277 -5.22 5.67 8.73
CA ILE A 277 -6.51 4.99 8.94
C ILE A 277 -7.70 5.79 8.35
N ARG A 278 -7.48 7.05 7.91
CA ARG A 278 -8.54 7.86 7.25
C ARG A 278 -9.08 7.25 5.96
N GLY A 279 -8.22 6.65 5.15
CA GLY A 279 -8.62 6.14 3.83
C GLY A 279 -9.62 4.98 3.89
N TRP A 280 -9.69 4.28 5.03
CA TRP A 280 -10.55 3.11 5.21
C TRP A 280 -12.03 3.49 5.20
N ILE A 281 -12.39 4.63 5.81
CA ILE A 281 -13.78 5.11 5.81
C ILE A 281 -14.22 5.60 4.41
N GLN A 282 -13.32 6.23 3.65
CA GLN A 282 -13.64 6.72 2.30
C GLN A 282 -13.97 5.58 1.31
N LYS A 283 -13.42 4.38 1.54
CA LYS A 283 -13.74 3.16 0.81
C LYS A 283 -15.07 2.49 1.23
N GLY A 284 -15.80 3.08 2.19
CA GLY A 284 -17.05 2.49 2.69
C GLY A 284 -16.84 1.27 3.59
N ILE A 285 -15.63 1.07 4.12
CA ILE A 285 -15.36 0.00 5.09
C ILE A 285 -16.10 0.35 6.37
N THR A 286 -17.12 -0.44 6.68
CA THR A 286 -17.98 -0.25 7.85
C THR A 286 -17.55 -1.13 9.02
N ASN A 287 -16.62 -2.06 8.78
CA ASN A 287 -16.21 -3.09 9.73
C ASN A 287 -14.69 -3.24 9.79
N ILE A 288 -14.13 -3.16 10.99
CA ILE A 288 -12.71 -3.41 11.25
C ILE A 288 -12.27 -4.83 10.87
N HIS A 289 -13.15 -5.83 10.86
CA HIS A 289 -12.75 -7.17 10.42
C HIS A 289 -12.55 -7.29 8.91
N GLU A 290 -13.13 -6.40 8.09
CA GLU A 290 -12.71 -6.27 6.68
C GLU A 290 -11.28 -5.71 6.55
N ILE A 291 -10.74 -5.18 7.64
CA ILE A 291 -9.36 -4.67 7.78
C ILE A 291 -8.46 -5.76 8.37
N ILE A 292 -8.96 -6.51 9.37
CA ILE A 292 -8.25 -7.57 10.11
C ILE A 292 -8.19 -8.89 9.33
N ASP A 293 -9.31 -9.40 8.79
CA ASP A 293 -9.33 -10.67 8.03
C ASP A 293 -8.71 -10.53 6.64
N ARG A 294 -8.59 -9.27 6.19
CA ARG A 294 -7.78 -8.94 5.04
C ARG A 294 -6.32 -8.75 5.41
N LYS A 295 -5.94 -8.64 6.70
CA LYS A 295 -4.58 -8.56 7.25
C LYS A 295 -3.93 -9.91 7.48
#